data_AF-A0A946S0M1-F1
#
_entry.id   AF-A0A946S0M1-F1
#
_cell.length_a   1.000
_cell.length_b   1.000
_cell.length_c   1.000
_cell.angle_alpha   90.00
_cell.angle_beta   90.00
_cell.angle_gamma   90.00
#
_symmetry.space_group_name_H-M   'P 1'
#
loop_
_entity.id
_entity.type
_entity.pdbx_description
1 polymer ?
#
loop_
_entity_poly.entity_id
_entity_poly.type
_entity_poly.pdbx_seq_one_letter_code
_entity_poly.pdbx_strand_id
1 'polypeptide(L)'
;MTRPVFFYSQIFLLLTILGLTITDWALCKDSDEGIFLFPTETIKPSTYDCKYSPEPLTIDGKLSPLEWETAKWTDYFVDIEGDLKEKPRFKTQVKMLWDSTYFYIAAEMEEPHVWAKLTERDAVIFYDNDIEVFIDPDGDTHEYYELELNAFNTVWDLFLVKPYRDGAPVTNNWDINGLLTAVDVNGTLNNPEDIDKSWSVEIAIPWMVLSECAHTTSPPNDGDVWRVNFSRVQWQTDVVNGGYVKKKDLDTGRNLPEDNWVWTPQGIIAMHYPEMWGYVRFLIDNSSDFTENETFWNLENAKRILRKVYYAQKAHRDIYGNFTTDLNSLDSIVNFTNGMAKEVEIKTTFSGYEAILKYDDSKTVHIDHTGDIWTTLEQKTLGK
;
A
#
# COMPACT_ATOMS: atom_id res chain seq x y z
N MET A 1 -37.95 -6.33 -60.50
CA MET A 1 -38.15 -4.92 -60.14
C MET A 1 -36.93 -4.45 -59.37
N THR A 2 -36.23 -3.47 -59.95
CA THR A 2 -35.32 -2.48 -59.34
C THR A 2 -34.25 -2.92 -58.32
N ARG A 3 -33.00 -3.05 -58.82
CA ARG A 3 -31.75 -2.52 -58.20
C ARG A 3 -31.79 -0.95 -58.22
N PRO A 4 -30.87 -0.12 -57.66
CA PRO A 4 -29.49 -0.37 -57.16
C PRO A 4 -28.96 0.49 -55.94
N VAL A 5 -27.74 0.13 -55.45
CA VAL A 5 -26.53 0.94 -55.08
C VAL A 5 -26.63 2.14 -54.10
N PHE A 6 -25.67 2.28 -53.15
CA PHE A 6 -24.70 3.42 -53.04
C PHE A 6 -23.74 3.27 -51.83
N PHE A 7 -22.43 3.32 -52.11
CA PHE A 7 -21.38 3.79 -51.21
C PHE A 7 -21.32 5.32 -51.29
N TYR A 8 -21.13 6.03 -50.19
CA TYR A 8 -20.27 7.23 -50.09
C TYR A 8 -20.03 7.61 -48.62
N SER A 9 -18.79 8.01 -48.32
CA SER A 9 -18.36 8.54 -47.03
C SER A 9 -18.88 9.96 -46.81
N GLN A 10 -19.07 10.35 -45.55
CA GLN A 10 -18.82 11.74 -45.12
C GLN A 10 -18.46 11.78 -43.63
N ILE A 11 -17.39 12.51 -43.38
CA ILE A 11 -16.85 12.99 -42.11
C ILE A 11 -17.87 13.91 -41.45
N PHE A 12 -18.15 13.69 -40.16
CA PHE A 12 -18.61 14.75 -39.26
C PHE A 12 -17.81 14.69 -37.96
N LEU A 13 -16.99 15.73 -37.80
CA LEU A 13 -16.32 16.14 -36.58
C LEU A 13 -17.41 16.55 -35.57
N LEU A 14 -17.47 15.91 -34.40
CA LEU A 14 -18.19 16.43 -33.24
C LEU A 14 -17.42 16.06 -31.98
N LEU A 15 -16.67 17.05 -31.51
CA LEU A 15 -16.19 17.16 -30.13
C LEU A 15 -17.40 17.08 -29.21
N THR A 16 -17.57 15.95 -28.52
CA THR A 16 -18.38 15.87 -27.31
C THR A 16 -17.51 15.35 -26.19
N ILE A 17 -17.16 16.31 -25.34
CA ILE A 17 -16.71 16.16 -23.96
C ILE A 17 -17.67 15.18 -23.27
N LEU A 18 -17.21 13.94 -23.12
CA LEU A 18 -17.67 12.95 -22.15
C LEU A 18 -16.37 12.63 -21.41
N GLY A 19 -16.10 13.27 -20.27
CA GLY A 19 -16.74 12.80 -19.05
C GLY A 19 -16.40 11.32 -18.88
N LEU A 20 -15.11 10.99 -18.91
CA LEU A 20 -14.61 9.66 -18.58
C LEU A 20 -14.99 9.40 -17.12
N THR A 21 -16.14 8.76 -16.92
CA THR A 21 -16.41 8.07 -15.67
C THR A 21 -15.31 7.02 -15.55
N ILE A 22 -14.45 7.21 -14.54
CA ILE A 22 -13.50 6.21 -14.07
C ILE A 22 -14.31 4.92 -13.89
N THR A 23 -14.17 3.99 -14.82
CA THR A 23 -14.74 2.66 -14.63
C THR A 23 -13.78 1.92 -13.72
N ASP A 24 -14.30 1.42 -12.60
CA ASP A 24 -13.66 0.67 -11.49
C ASP A 24 -12.70 -0.48 -11.87
N TRP A 25 -12.48 -0.72 -13.16
CA TRP A 25 -11.71 -1.83 -13.71
C TRP A 25 -10.19 -1.67 -13.60
N ALA A 26 -9.69 -0.46 -13.30
CA ALA A 26 -8.25 -0.22 -13.22
C ALA A 26 -7.65 -0.49 -11.83
N LEU A 27 -8.47 -0.53 -10.78
CA LEU A 27 -8.01 -0.60 -9.37
C LEU A 27 -8.12 -1.99 -8.74
N CYS A 28 -8.73 -2.95 -9.43
CA CYS A 28 -8.77 -4.34 -8.99
C CYS A 28 -8.70 -5.25 -10.21
N LYS A 29 -7.57 -5.93 -10.38
CA LYS A 29 -7.47 -7.03 -11.33
C LYS A 29 -8.17 -8.22 -10.69
N ASP A 30 -9.48 -8.31 -10.89
CA ASP A 30 -10.26 -9.50 -10.50
C ASP A 30 -9.56 -10.75 -11.06
N SER A 31 -9.36 -11.75 -10.20
CA SER A 31 -8.83 -13.04 -10.62
C SER A 31 -9.81 -13.68 -11.61
N ASP A 32 -9.30 -14.21 -12.72
CA ASP A 32 -10.10 -14.92 -13.75
C ASP A 32 -10.86 -16.16 -13.20
N GLU A 33 -10.67 -16.52 -11.91
CA GLU A 33 -11.23 -17.70 -11.26
C GLU A 33 -12.33 -17.41 -10.21
N GLY A 34 -12.64 -16.14 -9.91
CA GLY A 34 -13.75 -15.80 -8.99
C GLY A 34 -13.56 -16.27 -7.54
N ILE A 35 -12.31 -16.52 -7.12
CA ILE A 35 -11.93 -16.85 -5.75
C ILE A 35 -11.17 -15.67 -5.14
N PHE A 36 -11.55 -15.26 -3.93
CA PHE A 36 -10.84 -14.28 -3.13
C PHE A 36 -9.34 -14.58 -3.03
N LEU A 37 -8.51 -13.64 -3.48
CA LEU A 37 -7.05 -13.74 -3.41
C LEU A 37 -6.55 -13.32 -2.03
N PHE A 38 -5.60 -14.06 -1.49
CA PHE A 38 -4.93 -13.73 -0.24
C PHE A 38 -3.41 -14.01 -0.30
N PRO A 39 -2.61 -13.25 0.44
CA PRO A 39 -1.15 -13.40 0.53
C PRO A 39 -0.69 -14.80 0.95
N THR A 40 0.50 -15.20 0.49
CA THR A 40 1.14 -16.46 0.92
C THR A 40 1.66 -16.37 2.36
N GLU A 41 1.62 -17.47 3.12
CA GLU A 41 2.00 -17.48 4.54
C GLU A 41 3.48 -17.17 4.82
N THR A 42 4.33 -17.25 3.79
CA THR A 42 5.78 -17.10 3.90
C THR A 42 6.23 -15.65 4.01
N ILE A 43 5.34 -14.69 3.75
CA ILE A 43 5.69 -13.28 3.80
C ILE A 43 5.81 -12.83 5.26
N LYS A 44 6.98 -12.28 5.58
CA LYS A 44 7.26 -11.60 6.83
C LYS A 44 7.41 -10.11 6.55
N PRO A 45 6.54 -9.26 7.11
CA PRO A 45 6.72 -7.82 7.04
C PRO A 45 8.11 -7.35 7.46
N SER A 46 8.63 -6.37 6.74
CA SER A 46 9.88 -5.68 7.08
C SER A 46 9.69 -4.81 8.33
N THR A 47 10.79 -4.49 9.02
CA THR A 47 10.78 -3.62 10.20
C THR A 47 11.76 -2.47 10.01
N TYR A 48 11.44 -1.28 10.50
CA TYR A 48 12.31 -0.11 10.42
C TYR A 48 12.26 0.74 11.69
N ASP A 49 13.42 1.20 12.15
CA ASP A 49 13.56 2.11 13.29
C ASP A 49 13.64 3.57 12.78
N CYS A 50 12.54 4.29 12.88
CA CYS A 50 12.41 5.70 12.50
C CYS A 50 12.92 6.60 13.62
N LYS A 51 14.07 7.23 13.40
CA LYS A 51 14.74 8.04 14.41
C LYS A 51 14.21 9.47 14.42
N TYR A 52 14.12 10.03 15.62
CA TYR A 52 13.76 11.42 15.83
C TYR A 52 14.90 12.33 15.33
N SER A 53 14.53 13.36 14.58
CA SER A 53 15.42 14.43 14.15
C SER A 53 15.25 15.63 15.10
N PRO A 54 16.34 16.10 15.74
CA PRO A 54 16.27 17.26 16.62
C PRO A 54 16.06 18.57 15.86
N GLU A 55 16.43 18.61 14.58
CA GLU A 55 16.30 19.77 13.71
C GLU A 55 15.40 19.42 12.51
N PRO A 56 14.59 20.38 12.01
CA PRO A 56 13.75 20.14 10.84
C PRO A 56 14.60 19.91 9.60
N LEU A 57 14.12 19.05 8.70
CA LEU A 57 14.79 18.76 7.44
C LEU A 57 14.40 19.78 6.36
N THR A 58 15.34 20.13 5.50
CA THR A 58 15.05 20.85 4.26
C THR A 58 14.51 19.86 3.23
N ILE A 59 13.39 20.18 2.59
CA ILE A 59 12.80 19.36 1.53
C ILE A 59 13.13 20.01 0.19
N ASP A 60 14.23 19.58 -0.42
CA ASP A 60 14.72 20.09 -1.71
C ASP A 60 14.96 19.00 -2.77
N GLY A 61 14.67 17.74 -2.41
CA GLY A 61 14.74 16.57 -3.27
C GLY A 61 16.12 15.93 -3.25
N LYS A 62 17.10 16.54 -2.57
CA LYS A 62 18.48 16.06 -2.54
C LYS A 62 18.77 15.41 -1.22
N LEU A 63 19.19 14.15 -1.29
CA LEU A 63 19.56 13.36 -0.13
C LEU A 63 20.92 13.77 0.43
N SER A 64 20.96 14.95 1.05
CA SER A 64 22.13 15.50 1.71
C SER A 64 22.62 14.56 2.80
N PRO A 65 23.92 14.21 2.84
CA PRO A 65 24.47 13.36 3.88
C PRO A 65 24.27 13.90 5.30
N LEU A 66 24.11 15.22 5.47
CA LEU A 66 23.99 15.84 6.79
C LEU A 66 22.60 15.66 7.41
N GLU A 67 21.54 15.81 6.61
CA GLU A 67 20.14 15.76 7.08
C GLU A 67 19.68 14.32 7.32
N TRP A 68 20.16 13.39 6.49
CA TRP A 68 19.76 11.98 6.52
C TRP A 68 20.80 11.05 7.14
N GLU A 69 21.82 11.58 7.83
CA GLU A 69 22.97 10.79 8.32
C GLU A 69 22.54 9.70 9.31
N THR A 70 21.59 10.01 10.19
CA THR A 70 21.14 9.13 11.27
C THR A 70 20.14 8.07 10.80
N ALA A 71 19.51 8.28 9.63
CA ALA A 71 18.59 7.35 9.03
C ALA A 71 19.33 6.21 8.32
N LYS A 72 18.92 4.97 8.61
CA LYS A 72 19.39 3.80 7.87
C LYS A 72 18.59 3.67 6.57
N TRP A 73 19.22 3.13 5.53
CA TRP A 73 18.46 2.67 4.38
C TRP A 73 17.60 1.45 4.76
N THR A 74 16.41 1.35 4.18
CA THR A 74 15.72 0.06 4.07
C THR A 74 16.54 -0.91 3.22
N ASP A 75 16.17 -2.19 3.26
CA ASP A 75 16.56 -3.08 2.17
C ASP A 75 16.00 -2.57 0.83
N TYR A 76 16.63 -3.00 -0.27
CA TYR A 76 16.13 -2.70 -1.61
C TYR A 76 14.74 -3.30 -1.81
N PHE A 77 13.92 -2.59 -2.60
CA PHE A 77 12.60 -3.08 -2.98
C PHE A 77 12.71 -4.41 -3.72
N VAL A 78 11.66 -5.21 -3.56
CA VAL A 78 11.45 -6.49 -4.23
C VAL A 78 10.21 -6.40 -5.10
N ASP A 79 9.95 -7.41 -5.93
CA ASP A 79 8.66 -7.50 -6.61
C ASP A 79 7.51 -7.65 -5.59
N ILE A 80 6.34 -7.08 -5.87
CA ILE A 80 5.18 -7.14 -4.99
C ILE A 80 4.74 -8.58 -4.66
N GLU A 81 4.96 -9.53 -5.57
CA GLU A 81 4.71 -10.96 -5.38
C GLU A 81 5.84 -11.66 -4.60
N GLY A 82 6.88 -10.93 -4.18
CA GLY A 82 8.02 -11.44 -3.43
C GLY A 82 8.91 -12.36 -4.27
N ASP A 83 9.37 -13.46 -3.67
CA ASP A 83 10.27 -14.43 -4.32
C ASP A 83 9.61 -15.24 -5.45
N LEU A 84 8.32 -15.03 -5.74
CA LEU A 84 7.63 -15.61 -6.89
C LEU A 84 8.09 -14.99 -8.22
N LYS A 85 8.75 -13.83 -8.17
CA LYS A 85 9.26 -13.08 -9.32
C LYS A 85 10.75 -12.78 -9.18
N GLU A 86 11.35 -12.38 -10.30
CA GLU A 86 12.73 -11.91 -10.29
C GLU A 86 12.85 -10.58 -9.54
N LYS A 87 14.05 -10.30 -9.03
CA LYS A 87 14.31 -9.02 -8.35
C LYS A 87 14.15 -7.84 -9.32
N PRO A 88 13.76 -6.66 -8.80
CA PRO A 88 13.70 -5.43 -9.58
C PRO A 88 14.97 -5.17 -10.39
N ARG A 89 14.78 -4.67 -11.62
CA ARG A 89 15.89 -4.34 -12.52
C ARG A 89 16.68 -3.13 -12.04
N PHE A 90 16.03 -2.25 -11.29
CA PHE A 90 16.62 -1.02 -10.75
C PHE A 90 16.43 -0.97 -9.25
N LYS A 91 17.48 -0.53 -8.56
CA LYS A 91 17.45 -0.42 -7.11
C LYS A 91 16.55 0.72 -6.67
N THR A 92 15.74 0.45 -5.67
CA THR A 92 14.93 1.45 -4.96
C THR A 92 15.04 1.18 -3.47
N GLN A 93 15.26 2.21 -2.67
CA GLN A 93 15.36 2.11 -1.22
C GLN A 93 14.90 3.43 -0.60
N VAL A 94 14.49 3.39 0.67
CA VAL A 94 13.99 4.57 1.38
C VAL A 94 14.66 4.76 2.73
N LYS A 95 14.59 6.00 3.21
CA LYS A 95 14.94 6.43 4.55
C LYS A 95 13.73 7.10 5.18
N MET A 96 13.61 6.94 6.49
CA MET A 96 12.59 7.60 7.29
C MET A 96 13.21 8.24 8.53
N LEU A 97 12.73 9.43 8.85
CA LEU A 97 12.97 10.19 10.07
C LEU A 97 11.65 10.82 10.52
N TRP A 98 11.64 11.38 11.73
CA TRP A 98 10.50 12.18 12.19
C TRP A 98 10.93 13.28 13.13
N ASP A 99 10.15 14.34 13.26
CA ASP A 99 10.27 15.29 14.35
C ASP A 99 8.89 15.55 14.99
N SER A 100 8.75 16.62 15.78
CA SER A 100 7.47 16.98 16.41
C SER A 100 6.39 17.48 15.45
N THR A 101 6.74 17.77 14.20
CA THR A 101 5.85 18.40 13.19
C THR A 101 5.59 17.48 11.98
N TYR A 102 6.61 16.76 11.51
CA TYR A 102 6.53 15.95 10.29
C TYR A 102 7.03 14.52 10.47
N PHE A 103 6.42 13.63 9.70
CA PHE A 103 7.00 12.36 9.29
C PHE A 103 7.77 12.59 7.98
N TYR A 104 9.07 12.28 7.98
CA TYR A 104 9.95 12.50 6.84
C TYR A 104 10.27 11.19 6.13
N ILE A 105 10.17 11.20 4.80
CA ILE A 105 10.54 10.08 3.92
C ILE A 105 11.48 10.60 2.84
N ALA A 106 12.51 9.81 2.56
CA ALA A 106 13.43 10.01 1.46
C ALA A 106 13.50 8.74 0.61
N ALA A 107 13.37 8.85 -0.71
CA ALA A 107 13.51 7.73 -1.63
C ALA A 107 14.65 7.97 -2.62
N GLU A 108 15.46 6.94 -2.87
CA GLU A 108 16.45 6.92 -3.95
C GLU A 108 16.11 5.81 -4.94
N MET A 109 15.98 6.17 -6.20
CA MET A 109 15.54 5.27 -7.27
C MET A 109 16.54 5.33 -8.43
N GLU A 110 17.24 4.22 -8.67
CA GLU A 110 18.00 4.03 -9.90
C GLU A 110 17.03 4.03 -11.09
N GLU A 111 17.32 4.82 -12.11
CA GLU A 111 16.47 4.94 -13.30
C GLU A 111 17.32 5.44 -14.47
N PRO A 112 17.56 4.62 -15.50
CA PRO A 112 18.27 5.04 -16.70
C PRO A 112 17.45 5.94 -17.62
N HIS A 113 16.12 5.97 -17.46
CA HIS A 113 15.21 6.74 -18.29
C HIS A 113 14.16 7.44 -17.43
N VAL A 114 14.49 8.62 -16.89
CA VAL A 114 13.57 9.35 -16.02
C VAL A 114 12.55 10.07 -16.90
N TRP A 115 11.27 9.75 -16.72
CA TRP A 115 10.18 10.32 -17.50
C TRP A 115 8.92 10.53 -16.65
N ALA A 116 8.14 11.53 -17.03
CA ALA A 116 6.83 11.83 -16.46
C ALA A 116 6.00 12.62 -17.48
N LYS A 117 4.68 12.48 -17.44
CA LYS A 117 3.74 13.17 -18.32
C LYS A 117 2.62 13.87 -17.56
N LEU A 118 2.23 13.36 -16.40
CA LEU A 118 1.15 13.90 -15.60
C LEU A 118 1.68 15.08 -14.79
N THR A 119 0.97 16.20 -14.87
CA THR A 119 1.33 17.47 -14.20
C THR A 119 0.19 18.05 -13.37
N GLU A 120 -1.01 17.49 -13.50
CA GLU A 120 -2.19 17.92 -12.77
C GLU A 120 -2.24 17.19 -11.43
N ARG A 121 -2.34 17.94 -10.33
CA ARG A 121 -2.59 17.37 -9.00
C ARG A 121 -3.88 16.53 -9.05
N ASP A 122 -3.86 15.40 -8.35
CA ASP A 122 -4.96 14.42 -8.28
C ASP A 122 -5.29 13.72 -9.61
N ALA A 123 -4.38 13.81 -10.59
CA ALA A 123 -4.37 12.87 -11.69
C ALA A 123 -4.01 11.47 -11.16
N VAL A 124 -4.52 10.42 -11.80
CA VAL A 124 -4.16 9.03 -11.47
C VAL A 124 -2.69 8.78 -11.83
N ILE A 125 -1.79 8.90 -10.84
CA ILE A 125 -0.33 9.09 -11.05
C ILE A 125 0.36 7.83 -11.57
N PHE A 126 -0.08 6.63 -11.19
CA PHE A 126 0.50 5.35 -11.67
C PHE A 126 0.57 5.16 -13.20
N TYR A 127 -0.05 6.03 -14.01
CA TYR A 127 0.20 6.04 -15.45
C TYR A 127 1.58 6.59 -15.84
N ASP A 128 2.31 7.22 -14.95
CA ASP A 128 3.75 7.49 -15.04
C ASP A 128 4.56 6.46 -14.23
N ASN A 129 5.89 6.59 -14.22
CA ASN A 129 6.66 6.00 -13.13
C ASN A 129 6.52 6.89 -11.90
N ASP A 130 6.34 6.29 -10.72
CA ASP A 130 6.13 7.00 -9.48
C ASP A 130 6.76 6.29 -8.27
N ILE A 131 6.65 6.96 -7.12
CA ILE A 131 6.81 6.37 -5.80
C ILE A 131 5.51 6.59 -5.02
N GLU A 132 5.09 5.58 -4.29
CA GLU A 132 3.88 5.57 -3.49
C GLU A 132 4.24 5.33 -2.01
N VAL A 133 3.53 6.01 -1.10
CA VAL A 133 3.67 5.89 0.36
C VAL A 133 2.33 5.46 0.93
N PHE A 134 2.35 4.45 1.78
CA PHE A 134 1.17 3.88 2.43
C PHE A 134 1.31 3.91 3.94
N ILE A 135 0.31 4.39 4.66
CA ILE A 135 0.37 4.57 6.13
C ILE A 135 -0.96 4.14 6.77
N ASP A 136 -0.89 3.16 7.66
CA ASP A 136 -1.97 2.71 8.55
C ASP A 136 -1.47 2.87 10.01
N PRO A 137 -1.90 3.93 10.72
CA PRO A 137 -1.33 4.31 12.01
C PRO A 137 -1.52 3.30 13.15
N ASP A 138 -2.70 2.70 13.30
CA ASP A 138 -3.01 1.78 14.41
C ASP A 138 -3.00 0.30 14.01
N GLY A 139 -2.84 0.02 12.72
CA GLY A 139 -2.75 -1.31 12.18
C GLY A 139 -4.07 -2.05 12.23
N ASP A 140 -5.19 -1.34 12.08
CA ASP A 140 -6.54 -1.90 12.01
C ASP A 140 -6.94 -2.31 10.56
N THR A 141 -6.13 -1.92 9.57
CA THR A 141 -6.31 -2.06 8.10
C THR A 141 -7.36 -1.16 7.45
N HIS A 142 -7.97 -0.28 8.22
CA HIS A 142 -8.95 0.70 7.81
C HIS A 142 -8.35 2.10 7.93
N GLU A 143 -9.09 3.10 7.42
CA GLU A 143 -8.75 4.52 7.56
C GLU A 143 -7.27 4.87 7.31
N TYR A 144 -6.71 4.32 6.23
CA TYR A 144 -5.30 4.45 5.88
C TYR A 144 -5.08 5.46 4.75
N TYR A 145 -3.84 5.94 4.67
CA TYR A 145 -3.43 6.99 3.76
C TYR A 145 -2.57 6.44 2.63
N GLU A 146 -2.70 7.04 1.46
CA GLU A 146 -1.89 6.79 0.27
C GLU A 146 -1.42 8.12 -0.32
N LEU A 147 -0.17 8.15 -0.80
CA LEU A 147 0.43 9.31 -1.45
C LEU A 147 1.29 8.82 -2.61
N GLU A 148 0.98 9.24 -3.83
CA GLU A 148 1.74 8.98 -5.05
C GLU A 148 2.46 10.26 -5.51
N LEU A 149 3.67 10.09 -6.05
CA LEU A 149 4.46 11.17 -6.63
C LEU A 149 5.26 10.72 -7.85
N ASN A 150 5.13 11.42 -8.98
CA ASN A 150 5.97 11.18 -10.16
C ASN A 150 7.22 12.09 -10.20
N ALA A 151 8.05 11.89 -11.23
CA ALA A 151 9.29 12.66 -11.42
C ALA A 151 9.08 14.16 -11.74
N PHE A 152 7.85 14.61 -12.01
CA PHE A 152 7.52 16.05 -12.07
C PHE A 152 7.21 16.66 -10.70
N ASN A 153 7.28 15.87 -9.62
CA ASN A 153 6.76 16.24 -8.30
C ASN A 153 5.24 16.47 -8.31
N THR A 154 4.51 15.78 -9.20
CA THR A 154 3.04 15.83 -9.24
C THR A 154 2.50 14.85 -8.22
N VAL A 155 1.65 15.34 -7.32
CA VAL A 155 1.11 14.61 -6.19
C VAL A 155 -0.31 14.13 -6.49
N TRP A 156 -0.62 12.93 -6.02
CA TRP A 156 -1.98 12.47 -5.76
C TRP A 156 -2.02 11.84 -4.37
N ASP A 157 -2.90 12.31 -3.51
CA ASP A 157 -3.11 11.75 -2.17
C ASP A 157 -4.54 11.23 -2.01
N LEU A 158 -4.65 10.17 -1.21
CA LEU A 158 -5.90 9.47 -0.99
C LEU A 158 -6.05 9.09 0.48
N PHE A 159 -7.30 9.04 0.89
CA PHE A 159 -7.72 8.46 2.15
C PHE A 159 -8.70 7.33 1.89
N LEU A 160 -8.41 6.16 2.45
CA LEU A 160 -9.19 4.95 2.25
C LEU A 160 -9.80 4.51 3.58
N VAL A 161 -11.13 4.64 3.67
CA VAL A 161 -11.89 4.20 4.86
C VAL A 161 -11.81 2.69 5.10
N LYS A 162 -11.50 1.90 4.07
CA LYS A 162 -11.28 0.45 4.12
C LYS A 162 -10.59 -0.04 2.83
N PRO A 163 -10.10 -1.28 2.79
CA PRO A 163 -9.53 -1.87 1.59
C PRO A 163 -10.51 -2.00 0.41
N TYR A 164 -10.03 -1.84 -0.84
CA TYR A 164 -10.86 -2.00 -2.04
C TYR A 164 -11.55 -3.38 -2.13
N ARG A 165 -10.86 -4.45 -1.70
CA ARG A 165 -11.41 -5.82 -1.62
C ARG A 165 -12.63 -5.97 -0.69
N ASP A 166 -12.88 -4.96 0.15
CA ASP A 166 -14.02 -4.87 1.07
C ASP A 166 -15.06 -3.84 0.62
N GLY A 167 -14.97 -3.40 -0.65
CA GLY A 167 -15.95 -2.54 -1.30
C GLY A 167 -15.84 -1.07 -0.88
N ALA A 168 -14.61 -0.57 -0.71
CA ALA A 168 -14.36 0.84 -0.45
C ALA A 168 -14.79 1.70 -1.67
N PRO A 169 -15.53 2.79 -1.47
CA PRO A 169 -15.74 3.76 -2.53
C PRO A 169 -14.46 4.57 -2.77
N VAL A 170 -14.15 4.85 -4.03
CA VAL A 170 -13.06 5.77 -4.39
C VAL A 170 -13.42 7.18 -3.90
N THR A 171 -12.61 7.73 -2.98
CA THR A 171 -12.83 9.06 -2.37
C THR A 171 -11.62 9.96 -2.60
N ASN A 172 -11.61 10.69 -3.71
CA ASN A 172 -10.47 11.54 -4.14
C ASN A 172 -10.56 12.99 -3.64
N ASN A 173 -11.39 13.28 -2.63
CA ASN A 173 -11.66 14.67 -2.18
C ASN A 173 -10.94 15.02 -0.87
N TRP A 174 -9.91 14.25 -0.50
CA TRP A 174 -9.11 14.47 0.70
C TRP A 174 -7.68 14.81 0.26
N ASP A 175 -7.04 15.75 0.96
CA ASP A 175 -5.70 16.27 0.66
C ASP A 175 -4.81 16.21 1.90
N ILE A 176 -3.52 15.94 1.73
CA ILE A 176 -2.53 16.10 2.79
C ILE A 176 -2.17 17.58 2.97
N ASN A 177 -2.98 18.29 3.75
CA ASN A 177 -2.77 19.72 4.00
C ASN A 177 -1.42 20.01 4.70
N GLY A 178 -0.56 20.76 4.02
CA GLY A 178 0.77 21.11 4.52
C GLY A 178 1.88 20.12 4.11
N LEU A 179 1.56 19.17 3.22
CA LEU A 179 2.55 18.31 2.58
C LEU A 179 3.65 19.13 1.91
N LEU A 180 4.91 18.75 2.16
CA LEU A 180 6.07 19.26 1.45
C LEU A 180 6.69 18.12 0.65
N THR A 181 6.91 18.31 -0.64
CA THR A 181 7.59 17.34 -1.51
C THR A 181 8.58 18.03 -2.42
N ALA A 182 9.67 17.34 -2.73
CA ALA A 182 10.62 17.77 -3.73
C ALA A 182 11.27 16.57 -4.44
N VAL A 183 11.62 16.78 -5.71
CA VAL A 183 12.27 15.80 -6.58
C VAL A 183 13.59 16.36 -7.09
N ASP A 184 14.65 15.55 -7.08
CA ASP A 184 15.90 15.83 -7.79
C ASP A 184 16.18 14.71 -8.81
N VAL A 185 16.61 15.10 -10.02
CA VAL A 185 16.94 14.15 -11.09
C VAL A 185 18.44 14.21 -11.36
N ASN A 186 19.11 13.08 -11.18
CA ASN A 186 20.51 12.90 -11.55
C ASN A 186 20.61 12.46 -13.01
N GLY A 187 20.34 13.42 -13.89
CA GLY A 187 20.15 13.19 -15.31
C GLY A 187 19.32 14.30 -15.96
N THR A 188 18.54 13.95 -16.98
CA THR A 188 17.68 14.85 -17.74
C THR A 188 16.27 14.27 -17.85
N LEU A 189 15.31 14.83 -17.11
CA LEU A 189 13.91 14.41 -17.19
C LEU A 189 13.34 14.52 -18.61
N ASN A 190 12.68 13.45 -19.08
CA ASN A 190 12.04 13.34 -20.39
C ASN A 190 12.99 13.49 -21.59
N ASN A 191 14.28 13.18 -21.43
CA ASN A 191 15.22 13.08 -22.53
C ASN A 191 15.51 11.61 -22.86
N PRO A 192 15.08 11.08 -24.02
CA PRO A 192 15.38 9.70 -24.40
C PRO A 192 16.72 9.53 -25.12
N GLU A 193 17.47 10.62 -25.36
CA GLU A 193 18.75 10.58 -26.07
C GLU A 193 19.95 10.36 -25.14
N ASP A 194 19.76 10.45 -23.82
CA ASP A 194 20.76 10.15 -22.80
C ASP A 194 20.34 8.96 -21.91
N ILE A 195 21.21 8.67 -20.95
CA ILE A 195 21.00 7.65 -19.93
C ILE A 195 21.21 8.35 -18.58
N ASP A 196 20.13 8.39 -17.81
CA ASP A 196 20.11 8.96 -16.47
C ASP A 196 20.73 7.98 -15.46
N LYS A 197 20.91 8.43 -14.22
CA LYS A 197 21.40 7.56 -13.14
C LYS A 197 20.30 7.24 -12.14
N SER A 198 19.59 8.25 -11.70
CA SER A 198 18.62 8.14 -10.63
C SER A 198 17.74 9.38 -10.56
N TRP A 199 16.68 9.26 -9.78
CA TRP A 199 15.94 10.38 -9.23
C TRP A 199 15.70 10.11 -7.74
N SER A 200 15.56 11.17 -6.97
CA SER A 200 15.29 11.12 -5.54
C SER A 200 14.10 11.98 -5.18
N VAL A 201 13.44 11.58 -4.11
CA VAL A 201 12.27 12.25 -3.56
C VAL A 201 12.48 12.50 -2.09
N GLU A 202 12.10 13.70 -1.62
CA GLU A 202 11.94 14.01 -0.21
C GLU A 202 10.49 14.40 0.06
N ILE A 203 9.94 13.89 1.16
CA ILE A 203 8.55 14.08 1.58
C ILE A 203 8.55 14.45 3.06
N ALA A 204 7.81 15.48 3.44
CA ALA A 204 7.46 15.78 4.82
C ALA A 204 5.93 15.81 4.97
N ILE A 205 5.39 14.83 5.70
CA ILE A 205 3.96 14.67 5.95
C ILE A 205 3.64 15.24 7.34
N PRO A 206 2.78 16.27 7.45
CA PRO A 206 2.42 16.83 8.76
C PRO A 206 1.69 15.81 9.63
N TRP A 207 2.12 15.67 10.89
CA TRP A 207 1.43 14.82 11.87
C TRP A 207 -0.02 15.23 12.10
N MET A 208 -0.30 16.54 11.98
CA MET A 208 -1.64 17.09 12.14
C MET A 208 -2.64 16.43 11.20
N VAL A 209 -2.26 16.16 9.95
CA VAL A 209 -3.13 15.50 8.96
C VAL A 209 -3.27 14.02 9.28
N LEU A 210 -2.16 13.33 9.55
CA LEU A 210 -2.20 11.90 9.88
C LEU A 210 -3.01 11.62 11.16
N SER A 211 -3.18 12.61 12.03
CA SER A 211 -3.98 12.50 13.26
C SER A 211 -5.51 12.43 13.05
N GLU A 212 -6.01 12.79 11.86
CA GLU A 212 -7.46 12.89 11.59
C GLU A 212 -8.19 11.56 11.82
N CYS A 213 -7.59 10.45 11.38
CA CYS A 213 -8.10 9.09 11.55
C CYS A 213 -7.06 8.11 12.11
N ALA A 214 -6.05 8.58 12.85
CA ALA A 214 -5.01 7.68 13.38
C ALA A 214 -5.51 6.72 14.46
N HIS A 215 -6.54 7.09 15.23
CA HIS A 215 -7.04 6.36 16.41
C HIS A 215 -5.97 6.01 17.48
N THR A 216 -4.77 6.56 17.33
CA THR A 216 -3.61 6.43 18.21
C THR A 216 -2.92 7.80 18.37
N THR A 217 -1.83 7.85 19.13
CA THR A 217 -1.09 9.10 19.33
C THR A 217 -0.41 9.53 18.04
N SER A 218 -0.65 10.78 17.61
CA SER A 218 0.03 11.42 16.47
C SER A 218 0.41 12.86 16.87
N PRO A 219 1.71 13.25 16.86
CA PRO A 219 2.88 12.44 16.53
C PRO A 219 3.02 11.19 17.43
N PRO A 220 3.65 10.10 16.96
CA PRO A 220 3.86 8.89 17.75
C PRO A 220 4.69 9.16 19.02
N ASN A 221 4.44 8.39 20.09
CA ASN A 221 5.32 8.36 21.25
C ASN A 221 6.59 7.53 20.96
N ASP A 222 7.61 7.68 21.81
CA ASP A 222 8.79 6.79 21.77
C ASP A 222 8.38 5.32 21.92
N GLY A 223 8.71 4.51 20.91
CA GLY A 223 8.41 3.10 20.82
C GLY A 223 7.10 2.74 20.12
N ASP A 224 6.26 3.71 19.76
CA ASP A 224 5.04 3.45 18.99
C ASP A 224 5.38 2.87 17.61
N VAL A 225 4.50 2.01 17.09
CA VAL A 225 4.71 1.28 15.83
C VAL A 225 3.51 1.48 14.92
N TRP A 226 3.75 1.97 13.71
CA TRP A 226 2.73 2.11 12.67
C TRP A 226 3.01 1.13 11.52
N ARG A 227 1.97 0.86 10.72
CA ARG A 227 2.08 0.07 9.50
C ARG A 227 2.40 1.00 8.33
N VAL A 228 3.53 0.79 7.68
CA VAL A 228 3.97 1.66 6.57
C VAL A 228 4.54 0.81 5.46
N ASN A 229 4.26 1.16 4.21
CA ASN A 229 4.93 0.54 3.08
C ASN A 229 5.14 1.55 1.95
N PHE A 230 5.93 1.13 0.98
CA PHE A 230 6.30 1.93 -0.18
C PHE A 230 6.20 1.06 -1.43
N SER A 231 5.75 1.67 -2.52
CA SER A 231 5.73 1.06 -3.85
C SER A 231 6.41 1.98 -4.84
N ARG A 232 6.98 1.40 -5.89
CA ARG A 232 7.42 2.08 -7.11
C ARG A 232 6.70 1.42 -8.26
N VAL A 233 5.87 2.18 -8.96
CA VAL A 233 5.34 1.74 -10.25
C VAL A 233 6.40 1.99 -11.31
N GLN A 234 6.77 0.93 -12.03
CA GLN A 234 7.76 0.99 -13.09
C GLN A 234 7.17 0.48 -14.40
N TRP A 235 6.97 1.39 -15.34
CA TRP A 235 6.66 1.02 -16.71
C TRP A 235 7.90 0.69 -17.50
N GLN A 236 7.76 -0.30 -18.37
CA GLN A 236 8.72 -0.56 -19.43
C GLN A 236 8.38 0.34 -20.62
N THR A 237 9.37 1.04 -21.14
CA THR A 237 9.20 1.97 -22.28
C THR A 237 10.16 1.62 -23.42
N ASP A 238 9.76 2.02 -24.63
CA ASP A 238 10.59 2.13 -25.82
C ASP A 238 10.69 3.61 -26.23
N VAL A 239 11.77 3.96 -26.93
CA VAL A 239 11.92 5.29 -27.54
C VAL A 239 11.36 5.27 -28.95
N VAL A 240 10.31 6.06 -29.19
CA VAL A 240 9.66 6.20 -30.50
C VAL A 240 9.54 7.67 -30.84
N ASN A 241 10.11 8.09 -31.98
CA ASN A 241 10.11 9.49 -32.43
C ASN A 241 10.60 10.49 -31.38
N GLY A 242 11.64 10.14 -30.61
CA GLY A 242 12.21 11.01 -29.58
C GLY A 242 11.34 11.16 -28.32
N GLY A 243 10.46 10.19 -28.04
CA GLY A 243 9.69 10.17 -26.80
C GLY A 243 9.49 8.76 -26.24
N TYR A 244 9.23 8.67 -24.93
CA TYR A 244 8.94 7.42 -24.24
C TYR A 244 7.52 6.94 -24.51
N VAL A 245 7.40 5.70 -24.98
CA VAL A 245 6.14 5.00 -25.22
C VAL A 245 6.16 3.69 -24.44
N LYS A 246 5.11 3.41 -23.67
CA LYS A 246 4.98 2.15 -22.92
C LYS A 246 5.07 0.96 -23.88
N LYS A 247 5.86 -0.05 -23.50
CA LYS A 247 6.00 -1.29 -24.27
C LYS A 247 4.65 -1.97 -24.40
N LYS A 248 4.46 -2.63 -25.54
CA LYS A 248 3.22 -3.32 -25.86
C LYS A 248 3.42 -4.81 -25.99
N ASP A 249 2.43 -5.55 -25.52
CA ASP A 249 2.26 -6.95 -25.82
C ASP A 249 1.98 -7.11 -27.33
N LEU A 250 2.75 -7.97 -28.00
CA LEU A 250 2.70 -8.10 -29.46
C LEU A 250 1.44 -8.80 -29.95
N ASP A 251 0.84 -9.67 -29.13
CA ASP A 251 -0.33 -10.46 -29.51
C ASP A 251 -1.63 -9.66 -29.32
N THR A 252 -1.72 -8.87 -28.25
CA THR A 252 -2.92 -8.11 -27.87
C THR A 252 -2.86 -6.64 -28.27
N GLY A 253 -1.67 -6.08 -28.51
CA GLY A 253 -1.43 -4.66 -28.79
C GLY A 253 -1.68 -3.72 -27.60
N ARG A 254 -1.97 -4.27 -26.42
CA ARG A 254 -2.12 -3.55 -25.15
C ARG A 254 -0.75 -3.22 -24.57
N ASN A 255 -0.68 -2.23 -23.69
CA ASN A 255 0.56 -2.02 -22.93
C ASN A 255 0.85 -3.26 -22.09
N LEU A 256 2.13 -3.61 -21.94
CA LEU A 256 2.56 -4.54 -20.90
C LEU A 256 2.13 -3.98 -19.54
N PRO A 257 1.79 -4.84 -18.56
CA PRO A 257 1.56 -4.36 -17.20
C PRO A 257 2.80 -3.66 -16.65
N GLU A 258 2.57 -2.73 -15.75
CA GLU A 258 3.59 -2.13 -14.91
C GLU A 258 4.22 -3.17 -13.97
N ASP A 259 5.50 -2.97 -13.67
CA ASP A 259 6.13 -3.70 -12.59
C ASP A 259 5.87 -2.94 -11.28
N ASN A 260 5.41 -3.65 -10.25
CA ASN A 260 5.15 -3.09 -8.93
C ASN A 260 6.26 -3.56 -7.97
N TRP A 261 7.13 -2.64 -7.57
CA TRP A 261 8.25 -2.96 -6.69
C TRP A 261 8.04 -2.32 -5.33
N VAL A 262 8.20 -3.07 -4.25
CA VAL A 262 7.79 -2.64 -2.90
C VAL A 262 8.85 -2.91 -1.85
N TRP A 263 8.84 -2.13 -0.76
CA TRP A 263 9.73 -2.39 0.37
C TRP A 263 9.40 -3.69 1.09
N THR A 264 8.11 -3.92 1.39
CA THR A 264 7.65 -5.22 1.90
C THR A 264 6.64 -5.87 0.93
N PRO A 265 6.89 -7.13 0.50
CA PRO A 265 6.06 -7.79 -0.49
C PRO A 265 4.67 -8.09 0.05
N GLN A 266 3.68 -8.06 -0.84
CA GLN A 266 2.28 -8.39 -0.53
C GLN A 266 1.95 -9.85 -0.89
N GLY A 267 2.70 -10.44 -1.83
CA GLY A 267 2.52 -11.82 -2.31
C GLY A 267 1.46 -11.96 -3.39
N ILE A 268 0.79 -10.87 -3.72
CA ILE A 268 -0.21 -10.70 -4.77
C ILE A 268 -0.06 -9.28 -5.32
N ILE A 269 -0.48 -9.04 -6.56
CA ILE A 269 -0.43 -7.70 -7.17
C ILE A 269 -1.59 -6.86 -6.62
N ALA A 270 -1.49 -6.46 -5.34
CA ALA A 270 -2.44 -5.60 -4.65
C ALA A 270 -1.76 -4.96 -3.42
N MET A 271 -1.53 -3.64 -3.48
CA MET A 271 -0.87 -2.92 -2.39
C MET A 271 -1.80 -2.62 -1.21
N HIS A 272 -3.11 -2.57 -1.43
CA HIS A 272 -4.14 -2.33 -0.41
C HIS A 272 -4.42 -3.55 0.46
N TYR A 273 -3.37 -4.15 1.02
CA TYR A 273 -3.39 -5.15 2.09
C TYR A 273 -2.56 -4.63 3.28
N PRO A 274 -3.06 -3.64 4.05
CA PRO A 274 -2.28 -3.01 5.12
C PRO A 274 -1.74 -3.96 6.18
N GLU A 275 -2.39 -5.11 6.38
CA GLU A 275 -1.92 -6.19 7.24
C GLU A 275 -0.61 -6.87 6.78
N MET A 276 -0.14 -6.56 5.56
CA MET A 276 1.12 -7.05 4.99
C MET A 276 2.22 -5.98 4.92
N TRP A 277 1.90 -4.71 5.14
CA TRP A 277 2.87 -3.59 5.18
C TRP A 277 3.95 -3.73 6.26
N GLY A 278 4.99 -2.90 6.22
CA GLY A 278 6.11 -2.96 7.15
C GLY A 278 5.72 -2.42 8.53
N TYR A 279 6.52 -2.71 9.55
CA TYR A 279 6.40 -2.11 10.87
C TYR A 279 7.43 -0.99 11.03
N VAL A 280 6.97 0.25 11.17
CA VAL A 280 7.84 1.41 11.44
C VAL A 280 7.71 1.79 12.91
N ARG A 281 8.80 1.63 13.65
CA ARG A 281 8.90 2.01 15.06
C ARG A 281 9.51 3.40 15.20
N PHE A 282 8.81 4.31 15.87
CA PHE A 282 9.25 5.68 16.10
C PHE A 282 10.08 5.77 17.38
N LEU A 283 11.29 6.32 17.30
CA LEU A 283 12.26 6.34 18.40
C LEU A 283 12.81 7.75 18.62
N ILE A 284 12.70 8.25 19.85
CA ILE A 284 13.34 9.50 20.32
C ILE A 284 14.79 9.21 20.71
N ASP A 285 15.02 8.15 21.50
CA ASP A 285 16.34 7.72 21.93
C ASP A 285 16.70 6.34 21.35
N ASN A 286 17.98 5.96 21.43
CA ASN A 286 18.43 4.60 21.10
C ASN A 286 18.04 3.62 22.22
N SER A 287 16.74 3.34 22.37
CA SER A 287 16.21 2.32 23.27
C SER A 287 16.08 0.95 22.58
N SER A 288 15.84 -0.08 23.40
CA SER A 288 16.09 -1.53 23.22
C SER A 288 15.68 -2.19 21.90
N ASP A 289 16.18 -3.42 21.68
CA ASP A 289 15.90 -4.27 20.51
C ASP A 289 14.39 -4.53 20.33
N PHE A 290 13.84 -4.11 19.18
CA PHE A 290 12.44 -4.30 18.82
C PHE A 290 12.03 -5.78 18.74
N THR A 291 12.97 -6.63 18.32
CA THR A 291 12.70 -8.03 18.03
C THR A 291 12.37 -8.83 19.30
N GLU A 292 12.64 -8.26 20.48
CA GLU A 292 12.39 -8.87 21.79
C GLU A 292 11.11 -8.35 22.48
N ASN A 293 10.32 -7.48 21.83
CA ASN A 293 9.06 -7.00 22.41
C ASN A 293 7.95 -8.07 22.32
N GLU A 294 7.96 -9.00 23.28
CA GLU A 294 7.02 -10.12 23.35
C GLU A 294 5.56 -9.67 23.36
N THR A 295 5.22 -8.59 24.05
CA THR A 295 3.84 -8.08 24.12
C THR A 295 3.34 -7.62 22.75
N PHE A 296 4.18 -6.90 22.00
CA PHE A 296 3.86 -6.47 20.64
C PHE A 296 3.69 -7.66 19.71
N TRP A 297 4.66 -8.60 19.70
CA TRP A 297 4.59 -9.75 18.80
C TRP A 297 3.46 -10.73 19.14
N ASN A 298 3.06 -10.85 20.41
CA ASN A 298 1.88 -11.63 20.78
C ASN A 298 0.59 -11.03 20.21
N LEU A 299 0.45 -9.70 20.24
CA LEU A 299 -0.67 -9.01 19.60
C LEU A 299 -0.65 -9.20 18.08
N GLU A 300 0.46 -8.93 17.41
CA GLU A 300 0.56 -9.05 15.95
C GLU A 300 0.37 -10.49 15.47
N ASN A 301 0.83 -11.49 16.23
CA ASN A 301 0.54 -12.89 15.93
C ASN A 301 -0.95 -13.20 16.06
N ALA A 302 -1.62 -12.69 17.08
CA ALA A 302 -3.06 -12.82 17.23
C ALA A 302 -3.83 -12.15 16.08
N LYS A 303 -3.41 -10.93 15.68
CA LYS A 303 -3.95 -10.24 14.50
C LYS A 303 -3.79 -11.09 13.24
N ARG A 304 -2.59 -11.64 12.98
CA ARG A 304 -2.32 -12.51 11.82
C ARG A 304 -3.19 -13.78 11.79
N ILE A 305 -3.45 -14.40 12.94
CA ILE A 305 -4.35 -15.57 13.01
C ILE A 305 -5.76 -15.17 12.61
N LEU A 306 -6.28 -14.08 13.17
CA LEU A 306 -7.60 -13.56 12.84
C LEU A 306 -7.71 -13.11 11.37
N ARG A 307 -6.64 -12.54 10.79
CA ARG A 307 -6.57 -12.23 9.34
C ARG A 307 -6.74 -13.48 8.47
N LYS A 308 -6.12 -14.60 8.84
CA LYS A 308 -6.33 -15.88 8.14
C LYS A 308 -7.79 -16.35 8.21
N VAL A 309 -8.44 -16.16 9.37
CA VAL A 309 -9.88 -16.46 9.51
C VAL A 309 -10.71 -15.59 8.57
N TYR A 310 -10.39 -14.29 8.48
CA TYR A 310 -11.04 -13.39 7.55
C TYR A 310 -10.87 -13.81 6.08
N TYR A 311 -9.64 -14.14 5.64
CA TYR A 311 -9.40 -14.64 4.28
C TYR A 311 -10.17 -15.94 4.01
N ALA A 312 -10.17 -16.87 4.96
CA ALA A 312 -10.91 -18.13 4.83
C ALA A 312 -12.42 -17.89 4.73
N GLN A 313 -12.97 -16.94 5.49
CA GLN A 313 -14.38 -16.58 5.45
C GLN A 313 -14.78 -15.95 4.12
N LYS A 314 -13.94 -15.07 3.56
CA LYS A 314 -14.17 -14.47 2.24
C LYS A 314 -14.18 -15.55 1.15
N ALA A 315 -13.16 -16.41 1.13
CA ALA A 315 -13.09 -17.53 0.18
C ALA A 315 -14.24 -18.54 0.38
N HIS A 316 -14.60 -18.87 1.62
CA HIS A 316 -15.74 -19.74 1.91
C HIS A 316 -17.05 -19.13 1.39
N ARG A 317 -17.25 -17.82 1.56
CA ARG A 317 -18.43 -17.12 1.04
C ARG A 317 -18.48 -17.13 -0.48
N ASP A 318 -17.36 -16.97 -1.17
CA ASP A 318 -17.32 -17.06 -2.64
C ASP A 318 -17.69 -18.47 -3.14
N ILE A 319 -17.21 -19.51 -2.45
CA ILE A 319 -17.46 -20.91 -2.83
C ILE A 319 -18.89 -21.36 -2.47
N TYR A 320 -19.38 -21.03 -1.27
CA TYR A 320 -20.60 -21.60 -0.69
C TYR A 320 -21.74 -20.60 -0.48
N GLY A 321 -21.51 -19.31 -0.74
CA GLY A 321 -22.50 -18.24 -0.62
C GLY A 321 -22.82 -17.80 0.81
N ASN A 322 -22.07 -18.25 1.83
CA ASN A 322 -22.33 -17.92 3.23
C ASN A 322 -21.05 -17.88 4.09
N PHE A 323 -21.13 -17.23 5.26
CA PHE A 323 -20.13 -17.32 6.33
C PHE A 323 -20.43 -18.49 7.26
N THR A 324 -19.42 -19.02 7.93
CA THR A 324 -19.53 -20.22 8.77
C THR A 324 -18.86 -20.03 10.13
N THR A 325 -19.37 -20.70 11.17
CA THR A 325 -18.69 -20.79 12.47
C THR A 325 -17.83 -22.05 12.60
N ASP A 326 -17.85 -22.94 11.60
CA ASP A 326 -17.07 -24.18 11.61
C ASP A 326 -15.63 -23.94 11.15
N LEU A 327 -14.72 -23.84 12.12
CA LEU A 327 -13.29 -23.65 11.86
C LEU A 327 -12.68 -24.75 10.97
N ASN A 328 -13.18 -25.99 11.00
CA ASN A 328 -12.62 -27.05 10.16
C ASN A 328 -12.90 -26.81 8.68
N SER A 329 -14.07 -26.26 8.36
CA SER A 329 -14.41 -25.87 6.98
C SER A 329 -13.50 -24.75 6.48
N LEU A 330 -13.15 -23.79 7.33
CA LEU A 330 -12.23 -22.70 7.03
C LEU A 330 -10.77 -23.18 6.90
N ASP A 331 -10.35 -24.09 7.78
CA ASP A 331 -9.01 -24.68 7.79
C ASP A 331 -8.67 -25.37 6.47
N SER A 332 -9.66 -26.05 5.89
CA SER A 332 -9.48 -26.72 4.59
C SER A 332 -9.17 -25.78 3.42
N ILE A 333 -9.43 -24.48 3.56
CA ILE A 333 -9.25 -23.46 2.52
C ILE A 333 -7.87 -22.80 2.63
N VAL A 334 -7.52 -22.30 3.82
CA VAL A 334 -6.29 -21.52 4.03
C VAL A 334 -5.17 -22.27 4.75
N ASN A 335 -5.46 -23.48 5.26
CA ASN A 335 -4.54 -24.34 6.02
C ASN A 335 -3.95 -23.62 7.25
N PHE A 336 -4.69 -23.52 8.35
CA PHE A 336 -4.19 -22.94 9.58
C PHE A 336 -3.04 -23.78 10.15
N THR A 337 -1.82 -23.28 10.02
CA THR A 337 -0.66 -23.89 10.66
C THR A 337 -0.78 -23.87 12.21
N ASN A 338 -0.37 -25.00 12.83
CA ASN A 338 -0.10 -25.13 14.28
C ASN A 338 -1.27 -25.01 15.26
N GLY A 339 -2.53 -25.24 14.85
CA GLY A 339 -3.64 -25.41 15.79
C GLY A 339 -4.06 -24.15 16.57
N MET A 340 -3.44 -23.00 16.33
CA MET A 340 -3.79 -21.71 16.93
C MET A 340 -5.21 -21.25 16.54
N ALA A 341 -5.74 -21.73 15.41
CA ALA A 341 -7.14 -21.52 15.05
C ALA A 341 -8.13 -22.17 16.03
N LYS A 342 -7.73 -23.18 16.81
CA LYS A 342 -8.63 -23.87 17.75
C LYS A 342 -9.06 -23.00 18.93
N GLU A 343 -8.35 -21.90 19.18
CA GLU A 343 -8.66 -20.93 20.23
C GLU A 343 -9.50 -19.77 19.71
N VAL A 344 -9.76 -19.71 18.39
CA VAL A 344 -10.62 -18.68 17.80
C VAL A 344 -12.09 -19.02 18.08
N GLU A 345 -12.82 -18.07 18.63
CA GLU A 345 -14.28 -18.12 18.72
C GLU A 345 -14.88 -17.35 17.54
N ILE A 346 -15.79 -17.96 16.77
CA ILE A 346 -16.51 -17.27 15.69
C ILE A 346 -18.00 -17.16 16.07
N LYS A 347 -18.53 -15.94 16.03
CA LYS A 347 -19.94 -15.63 16.22
C LYS A 347 -20.51 -15.10 14.92
N THR A 348 -21.65 -15.63 14.48
CA THR A 348 -22.42 -15.00 13.40
C THR A 348 -23.19 -13.81 13.95
N THR A 349 -23.25 -12.75 13.17
CA THR A 349 -24.00 -11.53 13.48
C THR A 349 -25.12 -11.35 12.45
N PHE A 350 -25.96 -10.33 12.63
CA PHE A 350 -26.99 -10.02 11.62
C PHE A 350 -26.39 -9.60 10.27
N SER A 351 -25.20 -8.99 10.26
CA SER A 351 -24.52 -8.47 9.06
C SER A 351 -23.39 -9.37 8.53
N GLY A 352 -22.90 -10.32 9.33
CA GLY A 352 -21.78 -11.18 8.93
C GLY A 352 -21.31 -12.07 10.08
N TYR A 353 -20.07 -11.86 10.52
CA TYR A 353 -19.48 -12.57 11.65
C TYR A 353 -18.50 -11.68 12.40
N GLU A 354 -18.14 -12.12 13.60
CA GLU A 354 -17.03 -11.63 14.41
C GLU A 354 -16.19 -12.85 14.84
N ALA A 355 -14.88 -12.79 14.64
CA ALA A 355 -13.94 -13.80 15.07
C ALA A 355 -13.03 -13.21 16.15
N ILE A 356 -12.82 -13.99 17.22
CA ILE A 356 -12.32 -13.49 18.49
C ILE A 356 -11.18 -14.40 18.94
N LEU A 357 -10.05 -13.82 19.35
CA LEU A 357 -8.92 -14.56 19.89
C LEU A 357 -8.40 -13.90 21.16
N LYS A 358 -8.34 -14.68 22.24
CA LYS A 358 -7.66 -14.29 23.48
C LYS A 358 -6.16 -14.57 23.33
N TYR A 359 -5.33 -13.55 23.46
CA TYR A 359 -3.87 -13.67 23.26
C TYR A 359 -3.05 -13.37 24.53
N ASP A 360 -3.73 -12.87 25.57
CA ASP A 360 -3.20 -12.65 26.91
C ASP A 360 -4.35 -12.79 27.92
N ASP A 361 -4.06 -13.01 29.20
CA ASP A 361 -5.03 -13.28 30.27
C ASP A 361 -6.11 -12.19 30.41
N SER A 362 -5.83 -10.97 29.94
CA SER A 362 -6.72 -9.81 30.07
C SER A 362 -7.09 -9.13 28.75
N LYS A 363 -6.59 -9.62 27.60
CA LYS A 363 -6.75 -8.95 26.31
C LYS A 363 -7.25 -9.90 25.23
N THR A 364 -8.14 -9.36 24.41
CA THR A 364 -8.77 -10.06 23.30
C THR A 364 -8.64 -9.22 22.04
N VAL A 365 -8.31 -9.87 20.93
CA VAL A 365 -8.38 -9.28 19.59
C VAL A 365 -9.66 -9.79 18.92
N HIS A 366 -10.30 -8.92 18.15
CA HIS A 366 -11.49 -9.21 17.38
C HIS A 366 -11.26 -8.80 15.94
N ILE A 367 -11.78 -9.56 14.99
CA ILE A 367 -11.87 -9.19 13.58
C ILE A 367 -13.30 -9.42 13.11
N ASP A 368 -13.81 -8.56 12.24
CA ASP A 368 -15.14 -8.72 11.68
C ASP A 368 -15.13 -9.13 10.19
N HIS A 369 -16.32 -9.18 9.59
CA HIS A 369 -16.51 -9.48 8.18
C HIS A 369 -16.00 -8.43 7.18
N THR A 370 -15.74 -7.19 7.61
CA THR A 370 -15.08 -6.17 6.77
C THR A 370 -13.57 -6.21 6.90
N GLY A 371 -13.05 -7.01 7.84
CA GLY A 371 -11.64 -7.05 8.16
C GLY A 371 -11.23 -5.90 9.08
N ASP A 372 -12.15 -5.23 9.76
CA ASP A 372 -11.74 -4.30 10.82
C ASP A 372 -11.21 -5.13 12.01
N ILE A 373 -10.11 -4.70 12.64
CA ILE A 373 -9.47 -5.43 13.75
C ILE A 373 -9.20 -4.53 14.96
N TRP A 374 -9.73 -4.90 16.12
CA TRP A 374 -9.60 -4.10 17.33
C TRP A 374 -9.28 -4.95 18.56
N THR A 375 -8.87 -4.28 19.64
CA THR A 375 -8.56 -4.93 20.92
C THR A 375 -9.50 -4.49 22.02
N THR A 376 -9.85 -5.41 22.92
CA THR A 376 -10.62 -5.10 24.13
C THR A 376 -9.94 -5.66 25.37
N LEU A 377 -10.11 -4.96 26.49
CA LEU A 377 -9.76 -5.48 27.81
C LEU A 377 -10.91 -6.32 28.37
N GLU A 378 -10.63 -7.48 28.94
CA GLU A 378 -11.62 -8.22 29.72
C GLU A 378 -12.06 -7.35 30.91
N GLN A 379 -13.35 -7.00 30.96
CA GLN A 379 -13.93 -6.47 32.19
C GLN A 379 -13.87 -7.59 33.24
N LYS A 380 -13.03 -7.42 34.27
CA LYS A 380 -13.12 -8.26 35.46
C LYS A 380 -14.56 -8.20 35.95
N THR A 381 -15.30 -9.28 35.79
CA THR A 381 -16.60 -9.45 36.45
C THR A 381 -16.37 -9.24 37.94
N LEU A 382 -16.79 -8.08 38.46
CA LEU A 382 -16.90 -7.86 39.89
C LEU A 382 -17.88 -8.92 40.38
N GLY A 383 -17.35 -9.95 41.04
CA GLY A 383 -18.14 -11.03 41.62
C GLY A 383 -19.28 -10.43 42.45
N LYS A 384 -20.50 -10.86 42.14
CA LYS A 384 -21.72 -10.49 42.89
C LYS A 384 -21.67 -11.01 44.32
#